data_AF-A0A7J0DVA6-F1
#
_entry.id   AF-A0A7J0DVA6-F1
#
_cell.length_a   1.000
_cell.length_b   1.000
_cell.length_c   1.000
_cell.angle_alpha   90.00
_cell.angle_beta   90.00
_cell.angle_gamma   90.00
#
_symmetry.space_group_name_H-M   'P 1'
#
loop_
_entity.id
_entity.type
_entity.pdbx_description
1 polymer ?
#
loop_
_entity_poly.entity_id
_entity_poly.type
_entity_poly.pdbx_seq_one_letter_code
_entity_poly.pdbx_strand_id
1 'polypeptide(L)'
;MASSSSQKFDLNAVPNVQPEIQHSSSLSQKDPLMTNASVMLDDAVAALVARGIITPQDEKLLANRTDVEAINDSMALSIQCASSVSNMARRLQVRGNEVQELRTQVLSLQRRNRGFQQENKELKKLIDSYANDMGKKYSELEMNTNRLREQQESLLLEV
;
A
#
# COMPACT_ATOMS: atom_id res chain seq x y z
N MET A 1 -26.98 -44.10 -30.07
CA MET A 1 -25.67 -43.67 -29.53
C MET A 1 -25.17 -42.53 -30.41
N ALA A 2 -25.11 -41.31 -29.89
CA ALA A 2 -24.47 -40.18 -30.57
C ALA A 2 -23.88 -39.27 -29.49
N SER A 3 -22.57 -39.05 -29.58
CA SER A 3 -21.69 -38.52 -28.55
C SER A 3 -21.89 -37.02 -28.29
N SER A 4 -21.87 -36.65 -27.01
CA SER A 4 -21.81 -35.27 -26.53
C SER A 4 -20.36 -34.77 -26.57
N SER A 5 -20.09 -33.70 -27.30
CA SER A 5 -18.78 -33.03 -27.30
C SER A 5 -18.79 -31.90 -26.26
N SER A 6 -18.12 -32.13 -25.14
CA SER A 6 -17.91 -31.12 -24.10
C SER A 6 -16.65 -30.32 -24.43
N GLN A 7 -16.82 -29.12 -24.99
CA GLN A 7 -15.72 -28.19 -25.20
C GLN A 7 -15.50 -27.39 -23.89
N LYS A 8 -14.49 -27.80 -23.11
CA LYS A 8 -14.05 -27.08 -21.90
C LYS A 8 -13.31 -25.82 -22.32
N PHE A 9 -13.79 -24.66 -21.89
CA PHE A 9 -13.04 -23.40 -21.94
C PHE A 9 -12.06 -23.38 -20.75
N ASP A 10 -10.76 -23.37 -21.04
CA ASP A 10 -9.71 -23.25 -20.04
C ASP A 10 -9.47 -21.77 -19.70
N LEU A 11 -9.73 -21.39 -18.45
CA LEU A 11 -9.59 -20.03 -17.93
C LEU A 11 -8.14 -19.64 -17.62
N ASN A 12 -7.17 -20.55 -17.81
CA ASN A 12 -5.74 -20.29 -17.56
C ASN A 12 -4.92 -20.05 -18.84
N ALA A 13 -5.53 -20.01 -20.02
CA ALA A 13 -4.83 -19.70 -21.25
C ALA A 13 -4.42 -18.21 -21.28
N VAL A 14 -3.13 -17.93 -21.03
CA VAL A 14 -2.53 -16.60 -21.18
C VAL A 14 -2.51 -16.24 -22.68
N PRO A 15 -3.21 -15.19 -23.14
CA PRO A 15 -3.09 -14.74 -24.51
C PRO A 15 -1.75 -14.04 -24.68
N ASN A 16 -0.81 -14.67 -25.40
CA ASN A 16 0.40 -14.02 -25.89
C ASN A 16 0.05 -13.16 -27.11
N VAL A 17 -0.66 -12.06 -26.89
CA VAL A 17 -0.87 -11.02 -27.90
C VAL A 17 -0.45 -9.72 -27.24
N GLN A 18 0.60 -9.09 -27.78
CA GLN A 18 1.03 -7.77 -27.34
C GLN A 18 -0.15 -6.80 -27.43
N PRO A 19 -0.43 -6.02 -26.38
CA PRO A 19 -1.47 -5.02 -26.45
C PRO A 19 -1.00 -3.93 -27.42
N GLU A 20 -1.67 -3.79 -28.57
CA GLU A 20 -1.59 -2.55 -29.35
C GLU A 20 -2.12 -1.44 -28.45
N ILE A 21 -1.19 -0.66 -27.90
CA ILE A 21 -1.47 0.55 -27.14
C ILE A 21 -2.02 1.57 -28.14
N GLN A 22 -3.33 1.55 -28.38
CA GLN A 22 -4.00 2.69 -28.97
C GLN A 22 -3.88 3.84 -27.96
N HIS A 23 -2.98 4.76 -28.27
CA HIS A 23 -2.78 5.99 -27.51
C HIS A 23 -4.07 6.81 -27.56
N SER A 24 -4.91 6.66 -26.54
CA SER A 24 -5.98 7.62 -26.27
C SER A 24 -5.31 8.94 -25.91
N SER A 25 -5.43 9.92 -26.81
CA SER A 25 -5.00 11.30 -26.57
C SER A 25 -5.71 11.81 -25.33
N SER A 26 -5.02 11.72 -24.21
CA SER A 26 -5.54 12.03 -22.89
C SER A 26 -5.63 13.55 -22.80
N LEU A 27 -6.85 14.09 -22.77
CA LEU A 27 -7.06 15.41 -22.19
C LEU A 27 -6.67 15.32 -20.72
N SER A 28 -5.44 15.76 -20.43
CA SER A 28 -4.91 15.94 -19.09
C SER A 28 -5.75 17.03 -18.41
N GLN A 29 -6.86 16.63 -17.79
CA GLN A 29 -7.58 17.50 -16.88
C GLN A 29 -6.86 17.46 -15.54
N LYS A 30 -5.84 18.30 -15.41
CA LYS A 30 -5.28 18.72 -14.13
C LYS A 30 -6.34 19.61 -13.47
N ASP A 31 -7.18 19.03 -12.63
CA ASP A 31 -7.64 19.61 -11.36
C ASP A 31 -8.62 18.65 -10.65
N PRO A 32 -8.63 18.58 -9.30
CA PRO A 32 -9.54 17.70 -8.58
C PRO A 32 -10.97 18.23 -8.71
N LEU A 33 -11.83 17.48 -9.42
CA LEU A 33 -13.27 17.73 -9.45
C LEU A 33 -13.82 17.67 -8.02
N MET A 34 -14.16 18.84 -7.48
CA MET A 34 -14.78 18.98 -6.17
C MET A 34 -16.07 18.16 -6.09
N THR A 35 -16.37 17.70 -4.89
CA THR A 35 -17.51 16.89 -4.45
C THR A 35 -18.91 17.48 -4.72
N ASN A 36 -19.01 18.63 -5.39
CA ASN A 36 -20.22 19.30 -5.85
C ASN A 36 -20.37 19.32 -7.39
N ALA A 37 -19.53 18.61 -8.14
CA ALA A 37 -19.58 18.51 -9.61
C ALA A 37 -20.74 17.63 -10.14
N SER A 38 -21.93 17.74 -9.56
CA SER A 38 -23.14 17.13 -10.11
C SER A 38 -23.70 18.02 -11.22
N VAL A 39 -22.97 18.08 -12.34
CA VAL A 39 -23.37 18.81 -13.57
C VAL A 39 -24.70 18.28 -14.15
N MET A 40 -25.15 17.10 -13.72
CA MET A 40 -26.34 16.41 -14.23
C MET A 40 -27.64 16.65 -13.45
N LEU A 41 -27.67 17.56 -12.46
CA LEU A 41 -28.93 17.83 -11.72
C LEU A 41 -29.82 18.91 -12.36
N ASP A 42 -29.31 19.62 -13.36
CA ASP A 42 -30.03 20.69 -14.05
C ASP A 42 -29.98 20.48 -15.57
N ASP A 43 -31.16 20.37 -16.19
CA ASP A 43 -31.30 20.09 -17.63
C ASP A 43 -30.69 21.19 -18.50
N ALA A 44 -30.73 22.46 -18.04
CA ALA A 44 -30.16 23.58 -18.78
C ALA A 44 -28.62 23.55 -18.77
N VAL A 45 -28.00 23.24 -17.63
CA VAL A 45 -26.55 23.04 -17.51
C VAL A 45 -26.09 21.81 -18.30
N ALA A 46 -26.84 20.70 -18.24
CA ALA A 46 -26.55 19.51 -19.04
C ALA A 46 -26.60 19.81 -20.55
N ALA A 47 -27.62 20.56 -21.01
CA ALA A 47 -27.76 20.97 -22.40
C ALA A 47 -26.63 21.91 -22.86
N LEU A 48 -26.22 22.88 -22.03
CA LEU A 48 -25.11 23.79 -22.31
C LEU A 48 -23.78 23.06 -22.43
N VAL A 49 -23.51 22.12 -21.52
CA VAL A 49 -22.30 21.29 -21.54
C VAL A 49 -22.31 20.35 -22.75
N ALA A 50 -23.44 19.70 -23.04
CA ALA A 50 -23.59 18.85 -24.23
C ALA A 50 -23.35 19.65 -25.53
N ARG A 51 -23.86 20.89 -25.61
CA ARG A 51 -23.65 21.77 -26.77
C ARG A 51 -22.19 22.22 -26.97
N GLY A 52 -21.37 22.13 -25.92
CA GLY A 52 -19.92 22.34 -26.01
C GLY A 52 -19.13 21.09 -26.39
N ILE A 53 -19.74 19.90 -26.33
CA ILE A 53 -19.11 18.59 -26.55
C ILE A 53 -19.54 17.97 -27.89
N ILE A 54 -20.79 18.17 -28.30
CA ILE A 54 -21.35 17.65 -29.56
C ILE A 54 -20.89 18.53 -30.72
N THR A 55 -20.14 17.94 -31.66
CA THR A 55 -19.74 18.62 -32.88
C THR A 55 -20.88 18.62 -33.92
N PRO A 56 -20.89 19.52 -34.91
CA PRO A 56 -21.87 19.48 -36.00
C PRO A 56 -21.91 18.15 -36.78
N GLN A 57 -20.79 17.41 -36.79
CA GLN A 57 -20.72 16.06 -37.36
C GLN A 57 -21.47 15.05 -36.48
N ASP A 58 -21.39 15.18 -35.17
CA ASP A 58 -22.14 14.35 -34.22
C ASP A 58 -23.64 14.62 -34.32
N GLU A 59 -24.07 15.89 -34.49
CA GLU A 59 -25.47 16.22 -34.76
C GLU A 59 -25.98 15.54 -36.04
N LYS A 60 -25.20 15.53 -37.11
CA LYS A 60 -25.55 14.84 -38.36
C LYS A 60 -25.65 13.32 -38.18
N LEU A 61 -24.76 12.73 -37.38
CA LEU A 61 -24.80 11.30 -37.06
C LEU A 61 -26.01 10.95 -36.20
N LEU A 62 -26.34 11.79 -35.21
CA LEU A 62 -27.51 11.61 -34.33
C LEU A 62 -28.83 11.81 -35.09
N ALA A 63 -28.91 12.79 -36.00
CA ALA A 63 -30.11 13.06 -36.81
C ALA A 63 -30.50 11.93 -37.77
N ASN A 64 -29.53 11.09 -38.16
CA ASN A 64 -29.77 9.92 -39.02
C ASN A 64 -29.90 8.61 -38.23
N ARG A 65 -29.76 8.65 -36.90
CA ARG A 65 -29.77 7.47 -36.04
C ARG A 65 -31.21 7.07 -35.74
N THR A 66 -31.51 5.79 -35.87
CA THR A 66 -32.82 5.26 -35.49
C THR A 66 -32.91 5.02 -33.99
N ASP A 67 -34.13 5.02 -33.44
CA ASP A 67 -34.35 4.71 -32.02
C ASP A 67 -33.77 3.34 -31.62
N VAL A 68 -33.84 2.35 -32.53
CA VAL A 68 -33.29 1.01 -32.31
C VAL A 68 -31.77 1.05 -32.15
N GLU A 69 -31.07 1.80 -33.00
CA GLU A 69 -29.61 1.96 -32.92
C GLU A 69 -29.22 2.70 -31.63
N ALA A 70 -29.93 3.79 -31.28
CA ALA A 70 -29.69 4.53 -30.05
C ALA A 70 -29.88 3.65 -28.80
N ILE A 71 -30.92 2.79 -28.77
CA ILE A 71 -31.15 1.83 -27.68
C ILE A 71 -30.03 0.79 -27.63
N ASN A 72 -29.61 0.25 -28.77
CA ASN A 72 -28.55 -0.76 -28.83
C ASN A 72 -27.20 -0.19 -28.33
N ASP A 73 -26.85 1.02 -28.74
CA ASP A 73 -25.63 1.70 -28.32
C ASP A 73 -25.66 2.02 -26.81
N SER A 74 -26.80 2.49 -26.31
CA SER A 74 -27.03 2.69 -24.87
C SER A 74 -26.87 1.40 -24.07
N MET A 75 -27.41 0.28 -24.58
CA MET A 75 -27.27 -1.03 -23.95
C MET A 75 -25.82 -1.51 -23.96
N ALA A 76 -25.12 -1.35 -25.08
CA ALA A 76 -23.70 -1.69 -25.20
C ALA A 76 -22.84 -0.88 -24.20
N LEU A 77 -23.08 0.44 -24.11
CA LEU A 77 -22.43 1.30 -23.14
C LEU A 77 -22.73 0.87 -21.70
N SER A 78 -24.00 0.56 -21.40
CA SER A 78 -24.41 0.09 -20.07
C SER A 78 -23.69 -1.21 -19.66
N ILE A 79 -23.56 -2.17 -20.58
CA ILE A 79 -22.83 -3.42 -20.35
C ILE A 79 -21.34 -3.17 -20.10
N GLN A 80 -20.72 -2.29 -20.90
CA GLN A 80 -19.31 -1.91 -20.73
C GLN A 80 -19.07 -1.22 -19.38
N CYS A 81 -19.94 -0.27 -19.01
CA CYS A 81 -19.90 0.40 -17.72
C CYS A 81 -20.03 -0.60 -16.56
N ALA A 82 -21.02 -1.49 -16.61
CA ALA A 82 -21.21 -2.52 -15.59
C ALA A 82 -19.99 -3.45 -15.46
N SER A 83 -19.37 -3.81 -16.59
CA SER A 83 -18.16 -4.63 -16.61
C SER A 83 -16.96 -3.90 -16.02
N SER A 84 -16.78 -2.62 -16.36
CA SER A 84 -15.71 -1.76 -15.84
C SER A 84 -15.81 -1.59 -14.32
N VAL A 85 -17.00 -1.24 -13.82
CA VAL A 85 -17.27 -1.08 -12.38
C VAL A 85 -17.06 -2.41 -11.65
N SER A 86 -17.52 -3.53 -12.22
CA SER A 86 -17.31 -4.86 -11.63
C SER A 86 -15.83 -5.22 -11.52
N ASN A 87 -15.04 -4.91 -12.54
CA ASN A 87 -13.59 -5.13 -12.52
C ASN A 87 -12.89 -4.24 -11.48
N MET A 88 -13.32 -2.98 -11.33
CA MET A 88 -12.82 -2.10 -10.27
C MET A 88 -13.18 -2.63 -8.88
N ALA A 89 -14.42 -3.08 -8.67
CA ALA A 89 -14.87 -3.65 -7.41
C ALA A 89 -14.03 -4.87 -7.00
N ARG A 90 -13.76 -5.78 -7.95
CA ARG A 90 -12.89 -6.94 -7.70
C ARG A 90 -11.47 -6.53 -7.31
N ARG A 91 -10.87 -5.57 -8.02
CA ARG A 91 -9.53 -5.06 -7.71
C ARG A 91 -9.47 -4.39 -6.33
N LEU A 92 -10.49 -3.62 -5.97
CA LEU A 92 -10.61 -3.00 -4.66
C LEU A 92 -10.72 -4.05 -3.55
N GLN A 93 -11.49 -5.13 -3.78
CA GLN A 93 -11.59 -6.23 -2.83
C GLN A 93 -10.24 -6.91 -2.58
N VAL A 94 -9.49 -7.24 -3.64
CA VAL A 94 -8.15 -7.84 -3.53
C VAL A 94 -7.21 -6.92 -2.75
N ARG A 95 -7.15 -5.63 -3.11
CA ARG A 95 -6.34 -4.63 -2.39
C ARG A 95 -6.78 -4.48 -0.92
N GLY A 96 -8.07 -4.59 -0.63
CA GLY A 96 -8.60 -4.59 0.73
C GLY A 96 -8.03 -5.74 1.56
N ASN A 97 -7.95 -6.94 1.00
CA ASN A 97 -7.36 -8.10 1.65
C ASN A 97 -5.85 -7.92 1.89
N GLU A 98 -5.11 -7.43 0.90
CA GLU A 98 -3.67 -7.13 1.02
C GLU A 98 -3.39 -6.11 2.14
N VAL A 99 -4.18 -5.02 2.19
CA VAL A 99 -4.07 -4.00 3.24
C VAL A 99 -4.33 -4.61 4.62
N GLN A 100 -5.31 -5.49 4.74
CA GLN A 100 -5.63 -6.15 6.01
C GLN A 100 -4.51 -7.12 6.45
N GLU A 101 -3.90 -7.84 5.51
CA GLU A 101 -2.75 -8.69 5.79
C GLU A 101 -1.56 -7.86 6.27
N LEU A 102 -1.20 -6.79 5.55
CA LEU A 102 -0.13 -5.87 5.92
C LEU A 102 -0.37 -5.26 7.30
N ARG A 103 -1.61 -4.88 7.62
CA ARG A 103 -1.98 -4.37 8.94
C ARG A 103 -1.68 -5.38 10.04
N THR A 104 -1.98 -6.66 9.79
CA THR A 104 -1.69 -7.74 10.73
C THR A 104 -0.18 -7.93 10.93
N GLN A 105 0.60 -7.89 9.85
CA GLN A 105 2.06 -7.97 9.91
C GLN A 105 2.67 -6.80 10.69
N VAL A 106 2.21 -5.57 10.43
CA VAL A 106 2.65 -4.36 11.16
C VAL A 106 2.38 -4.48 12.66
N LEU A 107 1.19 -4.95 13.06
CA LEU A 107 0.86 -5.14 14.47
C LEU A 107 1.78 -6.18 15.15
N SER A 108 2.10 -7.27 14.45
CA SER A 108 3.03 -8.29 14.94
C SER A 108 4.44 -7.72 15.14
N LEU A 109 4.95 -6.97 14.15
CA LEU A 109 6.27 -6.31 14.23
C LEU A 109 6.32 -5.27 15.36
N GLN A 110 5.28 -4.46 15.53
CA GLN A 110 5.18 -3.50 16.63
C GLN A 110 5.20 -4.18 18.00
N ARG A 111 4.56 -5.36 18.13
CA ARG A 111 4.62 -6.15 19.37
C ARG A 111 6.04 -6.66 19.63
N ARG A 112 6.71 -7.21 18.61
CA ARG A 112 8.09 -7.69 18.74
C ARG A 112 9.06 -6.57 19.10
N ASN A 113 8.93 -5.40 18.47
CA ASN A 113 9.79 -4.26 18.74
C ASN A 113 9.64 -3.76 20.19
N ARG A 114 8.42 -3.76 20.74
CA ARG A 114 8.19 -3.48 22.17
C ARG A 114 8.89 -4.49 23.08
N GLY A 115 8.90 -5.77 22.70
CA GLY A 115 9.65 -6.81 23.40
C GLY A 115 11.14 -6.52 23.43
N PHE A 116 11.75 -6.24 22.28
CA PHE A 116 13.17 -5.88 22.18
C PHE A 116 13.51 -4.60 22.95
N GLN A 117 12.63 -3.60 22.95
CA GLN A 117 12.83 -2.40 23.76
C GLN A 117 12.84 -2.69 25.26
N GLN A 118 12.01 -3.62 25.73
CA GLN A 118 12.02 -4.01 27.14
C GLN A 118 13.28 -4.81 27.48
N GLU A 119 13.67 -5.76 26.65
CA GLU A 119 14.89 -6.55 26.83
C GLU A 119 16.13 -5.65 26.86
N ASN A 120 16.24 -4.68 25.95
CA ASN A 120 17.32 -3.70 25.95
C ASN A 120 17.39 -2.88 27.25
N LYS A 121 16.24 -2.55 27.87
CA LYS A 121 16.22 -1.87 29.17
C LYS A 121 16.76 -2.76 30.29
N GLU A 122 16.38 -4.04 30.30
CA GLU A 122 16.87 -4.98 31.31
C GLU A 122 18.36 -5.28 31.14
N LEU A 123 18.82 -5.47 29.90
CA LEU A 123 20.24 -5.62 29.59
C LEU A 123 21.05 -4.40 30.01
N LYS A 124 20.50 -3.19 29.81
CA LYS A 124 21.16 -1.96 30.25
C LYS A 124 21.34 -1.93 31.78
N LYS A 125 20.31 -2.29 32.55
CA LYS A 125 20.43 -2.41 34.02
C LYS A 125 21.48 -3.43 34.44
N LEU A 126 21.53 -4.56 33.74
CA LEU A 126 22.51 -5.62 34.03
C LEU A 126 23.95 -5.13 33.80
N ILE A 127 24.18 -4.45 32.68
CA ILE A 127 25.48 -3.84 32.35
C ILE A 127 25.87 -2.81 33.41
N ASP A 128 24.95 -1.94 33.81
CA ASP A 128 25.22 -0.91 34.81
C ASP A 128 25.55 -1.52 36.19
N SER A 129 24.87 -2.62 36.57
CA SER A 129 25.18 -3.39 37.77
C SER A 129 26.57 -4.01 37.71
N TYR A 130 26.92 -4.65 36.60
CA TYR A 130 28.23 -5.27 36.41
C TYR A 130 29.37 -4.24 36.41
N ALA A 131 29.18 -3.11 35.75
CA ALA A 131 30.13 -2.00 35.76
C ALA A 131 30.39 -1.48 37.18
N ASN A 132 29.34 -1.37 38.01
CA ASN A 132 29.47 -0.94 39.40
C ASN A 132 30.22 -1.98 40.26
N ASP A 133 29.90 -3.27 40.14
CA ASP A 133 30.60 -4.34 40.87
C ASP A 133 32.09 -4.39 40.51
N MET A 134 32.41 -4.33 39.22
CA MET A 134 33.78 -4.30 38.74
C MET A 134 34.53 -3.06 39.21
N GLY A 135 33.89 -1.89 39.21
CA GLY A 135 34.48 -0.65 39.73
C GLY A 135 34.85 -0.75 41.21
N LYS A 136 34.00 -1.38 42.04
CA LYS A 136 34.30 -1.63 43.45
C LYS A 136 35.49 -2.57 43.63
N LYS A 137 35.48 -3.71 42.94
CA LYS A 137 36.60 -4.68 42.98
C LYS A 137 37.92 -4.05 42.55
N TYR A 138 37.90 -3.21 41.52
CA TYR A 138 39.10 -2.48 41.09
C TYR A 138 39.60 -1.54 42.18
N SER A 139 38.70 -0.77 42.81
CA SER A 139 39.05 0.15 43.89
C SER A 139 39.64 -0.60 45.11
N GLU A 140 39.04 -1.73 45.49
CA GLU A 140 39.56 -2.60 46.55
C GLU A 140 40.95 -3.16 46.22
N LEU A 141 41.16 -3.60 44.97
CA LEU A 141 42.44 -4.12 44.51
C LEU A 141 43.53 -3.04 44.52
N GLU A 142 43.19 -1.82 44.10
CA GLU A 142 44.09 -0.66 44.14
C GLU A 142 44.48 -0.31 45.58
N MET A 143 43.51 -0.26 46.49
CA MET A 143 43.77 -0.05 47.92
C MET A 143 44.70 -1.12 48.50
N ASN A 144 44.44 -2.40 48.20
CA ASN A 144 45.27 -3.50 48.69
C ASN A 144 46.70 -3.45 48.13
N THR A 145 46.84 -3.09 46.85
CA THR A 145 48.14 -2.95 46.19
C THR A 145 48.94 -1.78 46.79
N ASN A 146 48.30 -0.65 47.07
CA ASN A 146 48.94 0.49 47.73
C ASN A 146 49.41 0.13 49.15
N ARG A 147 48.56 -0.55 49.93
CA ARG A 147 48.94 -1.04 51.27
C ARG A 147 50.12 -2.00 51.24
N LEU A 148 50.14 -2.94 50.29
CA LEU A 148 51.26 -3.86 50.09
C LEU A 148 52.55 -3.12 49.74
N ARG A 149 52.48 -2.09 48.90
CA ARG A 149 53.63 -1.24 48.54
C ARG A 149 54.19 -0.53 49.77
N GLU A 150 53.33 0.10 50.57
CA GLU A 150 53.71 0.78 51.81
C GLU A 150 54.38 -0.19 52.80
N GLN A 151 53.84 -1.41 52.94
CA GLN A 151 54.45 -2.44 53.78
C GLN A 151 55.84 -2.86 53.28
N GLN A 152 56.03 -3.01 51.96
CA GLN A 152 57.33 -3.33 51.39
C GLN A 152 58.36 -2.21 51.61
N GLU A 153 57.96 -0.95 51.43
CA GLU A 153 58.83 0.21 51.68
C GLU A 153 59.23 0.30 53.16
N SER A 154 58.30 0.04 54.08
CA SER A 154 58.60 0.01 55.52
C SER A 154 59.64 -1.06 55.87
N LEU A 155 59.52 -2.27 55.30
CA LEU A 155 60.47 -3.37 55.56
C LEU A 155 61.86 -3.09 54.99
N LEU A 156 61.96 -2.39 53.86
CA LEU A 156 63.22 -2.00 53.25
C LEU A 156 63.99 -0.95 54.05
N LEU A 157 63.31 -0.14 54.87
CA LEU A 157 63.91 0.87 55.74
C LEU A 157 64.36 0.31 57.09
N GLU A 158 63.94 -0.90 57.44
CA GLU A 158 64.22 -1.56 58.73
C GLU A 158 65.47 -2.46 58.70
N VAL A 159 66.13 -2.57 57.53
CA VAL A 159 67.37 -3.33 57.27
C VAL A 159 68.55 -2.39 57.06
#